data_AF-A0A834S657-F1
#
_entry.id   AF-A0A834S657-F1
#
_cell.length_a   1.000
_cell.length_b   1.000
_cell.length_c   1.000
_cell.angle_alpha   90.00
_cell.angle_beta   90.00
_cell.angle_gamma   90.00
#
_symmetry.space_group_name_H-M   'P 1'
#
loop_
_entity.id
_entity.type
_entity.pdbx_description
1 polymer ?
#
loop_
_entity_poly.entity_id
_entity_poly.type
_entity_poly.pdbx_seq_one_letter_code
_entity_poly.pdbx_strand_id
1 'polypeptide(L)' 'MGLVDKADPDAVVIDTAEMGRPDLLEVAWSMYRELEVEAVFVLSNQKVVDWVVGGLERRGVPAFGPIWDS' A
#
# COMPACT_ATOMS: atom_id res chain seq x y z
N MET A 1 16.51 -6.83 -15.03
CA MET A 1 16.12 -5.74 -14.12
C MET A 1 14.77 -5.22 -14.59
N GLY A 2 13.74 -5.45 -13.78
CA GLY A 2 12.36 -5.06 -14.09
C GLY A 2 12.22 -3.54 -14.13
N LEU A 3 11.11 -3.05 -14.70
CA LEU A 3 10.83 -1.60 -14.72
C LEU A 3 10.66 -1.04 -13.30
N VAL A 4 10.14 -1.85 -12.37
CA VAL A 4 9.97 -1.49 -10.96
C VAL A 4 11.34 -1.27 -10.30
N ASP A 5 12.25 -2.25 -10.36
CA ASP A 5 13.59 -2.15 -9.77
C ASP A 5 14.42 -0.95 -10.29
N LYS A 6 14.14 -0.51 -11.52
CA LYS A 6 14.79 0.67 -12.11
C LYS A 6 14.21 1.99 -11.59
N ALA A 7 12.92 2.01 -11.27
CA ALA A 7 12.26 3.18 -10.73
C ALA A 7 12.52 3.33 -9.21
N ASP A 8 12.56 2.19 -8.51
CA ASP A 8 12.80 2.11 -7.08
C ASP A 8 13.50 0.77 -6.76
N PRO A 9 14.81 0.79 -6.42
CA PRO A 9 15.57 -0.42 -6.10
C PRO A 9 15.17 -1.06 -4.76
N ASP A 10 14.49 -0.32 -3.88
CA ASP A 10 14.06 -0.77 -2.56
C ASP A 10 12.57 -1.18 -2.56
N ALA A 11 11.92 -1.18 -3.72
CA ALA A 11 10.52 -1.55 -3.87
C ALA A 11 10.26 -2.99 -3.43
N VAL A 12 9.25 -3.15 -2.56
CA VAL A 12 8.73 -4.46 -2.18
C VAL A 12 7.76 -4.95 -3.26
N VAL A 13 8.15 -6.00 -3.99
CA VAL A 13 7.32 -6.62 -5.04
C VAL A 13 6.70 -7.91 -4.50
N ILE A 14 5.37 -7.98 -4.52
CA ILE A 14 4.61 -9.15 -4.07
C ILE A 14 3.92 -9.79 -5.29
N ASP A 15 4.36 -10.97 -5.69
CA ASP A 15 3.67 -11.78 -6.70
C ASP A 15 2.54 -12.59 -6.06
N THR A 16 1.30 -12.13 -6.23
CA THR A 16 0.14 -12.79 -5.65
C THR A 16 -0.25 -14.11 -6.32
N ALA A 17 0.28 -14.41 -7.52
CA ALA A 17 0.04 -15.70 -8.17
C ALA A 17 0.89 -16.81 -7.54
N GLU A 18 2.11 -16.47 -7.09
CA GLU A 18 3.01 -17.41 -6.41
C GLU A 18 2.78 -17.46 -4.90
N MET A 19 2.54 -16.31 -4.26
CA MET A 19 2.47 -16.18 -2.80
C MET A 19 1.05 -16.17 -2.23
N GLY A 20 0.04 -16.06 -3.10
CA GLY A 20 -1.31 -15.69 -2.69
C GLY A 20 -1.42 -14.20 -2.34
N ARG A 21 -2.64 -13.73 -2.08
CA ARG A 21 -2.87 -12.32 -1.70
C ARG A 21 -2.68 -12.14 -0.19
N PRO A 22 -1.66 -11.39 0.26
CA PRO A 22 -1.46 -11.14 1.69
C PRO A 22 -2.49 -10.13 2.23
N ASP A 23 -2.48 -9.94 3.54
CA ASP A 23 -3.16 -8.81 4.16
C ASP A 23 -2.41 -7.51 3.83
N LEU A 24 -2.96 -6.75 2.88
CA LEU A 24 -2.35 -5.51 2.40
C LEU A 24 -2.35 -4.39 3.46
N LEU A 25 -3.27 -4.44 4.43
CA LEU A 25 -3.27 -3.48 5.53
C LEU A 25 -2.08 -3.72 6.45
N GLU A 26 -1.78 -4.98 6.77
CA GLU A 26 -0.62 -5.32 7.59
C GLU A 26 0.71 -5.07 6.86
N VAL A 27 0.76 -5.30 5.54
CA VAL A 27 1.93 -4.92 4.71
C VAL A 27 2.16 -3.42 4.79
N ALA A 28 1.13 -2.61 4.50
CA ALA A 28 1.27 -1.15 4.49
C ALA A 28 1.60 -0.59 5.88
N TRP A 29 1.01 -1.16 6.95
CA TRP A 29 1.30 -0.78 8.32
C TRP A 29 2.75 -1.09 8.73
N SER A 30 3.26 -2.26 8.35
CA SER A 30 4.65 -2.65 8.63
C SER A 30 5.64 -1.73 7.92
N MET A 31 5.41 -1.48 6.62
CA MET A 31 6.25 -0.55 5.84
C MET A 31 6.23 0.86 6.42
N TYR A 32 5.06 1.37 6.81
CA TYR A 32 4.96 2.70 7.44
C TYR A 32 5.84 2.82 8.69
N ARG A 33 5.84 1.78 9.54
CA ARG A 33 6.63 1.76 10.78
C ARG A 33 8.12 1.57 10.54
N GLU A 34 8.50 0.80 9.54
CA GLU A 34 9.90 0.48 9.25
C GLU A 34 10.61 1.58 8.47
N LEU A 35 9.89 2.27 7.58
CA LEU A 35 10.44 3.29 6.70
C LEU A 35 10.26 4.73 7.25
N GLU A 36 9.62 4.88 8.41
CA GLU A 36 9.38 6.18 9.08
C GLU A 36 8.80 7.27 8.14
N VAL A 37 7.90 6.87 7.24
CA VAL A 37 7.33 7.76 6.22
C VAL A 37 6.25 8.68 6.79
N GLU A 38 6.05 9.82 6.14
CA GLU A 38 5.07 10.83 6.58
C GLU A 38 3.63 10.50 6.18
N ALA A 39 3.43 9.73 5.10
CA ALA A 39 2.11 9.36 4.58
C ALA A 39 2.14 8.09 3.71
N VAL A 40 0.97 7.48 3.52
CA VAL A 40 0.76 6.32 2.64
C VAL A 40 -0.25 6.65 1.53
N PHE A 41 0.09 6.35 0.28
CA PHE A 41 -0.83 6.47 -0.86
C PHE A 41 -1.22 5.08 -1.39
N VAL A 42 -2.52 4.80 -1.46
CA VAL A 42 -3.07 3.53 -1.92
C VAL A 42 -3.74 3.71 -3.28
N LEU A 43 -3.12 3.19 -4.34
CA LEU A 43 -3.66 3.24 -5.70
C LEU A 43 -4.24 1.87 -6.07
N SER A 44 -5.55 1.70 -5.92
CA SER A 44 -6.24 0.45 -6.21
C SER A 44 -7.73 0.72 -6.49
N ASN A 45 -8.51 -0.35 -6.70
CA ASN A 45 -9.97 -0.27 -6.72
C ASN A 45 -10.55 0.16 -5.34
N GLN A 46 -11.80 0.62 -5.36
CA GLN A 46 -12.52 1.15 -4.20
C GLN A 46 -12.48 0.23 -2.98
N LYS A 47 -12.79 -1.06 -3.17
CA LYS A 47 -12.83 -2.02 -2.06
C LYS A 47 -11.49 -2.10 -1.32
N VAL A 48 -10.38 -2.08 -2.05
CA VAL A 48 -9.04 -2.17 -1.44
C VAL A 48 -8.63 -0.84 -0.83
N VAL A 49 -8.94 0.27 -1.50
CA VAL A 49 -8.68 1.62 -0.98
C VAL A 49 -9.40 1.83 0.34
N ASP A 50 -10.72 1.59 0.39
CA ASP A 50 -11.54 1.76 1.61
C ASP A 50 -11.02 0.90 2.76
N TRP A 51 -10.59 -0.33 2.46
CA TRP A 51 -10.03 -1.25 3.45
C TRP A 51 -8.69 -0.76 4.01
N VAL A 52 -7.73 -0.46 3.13
CA VAL A 52 -6.36 -0.15 3.55
C VAL A 52 -6.27 1.27 4.11
N VAL A 53 -6.80 2.27 3.40
CA VAL A 53 -6.80 3.67 3.85
C VAL A 53 -7.55 3.77 5.18
N GLY A 54 -8.79 3.29 5.25
CA GLY A 54 -9.55 3.34 6.49
C GLY A 54 -8.90 2.54 7.63
N GLY A 55 -8.20 1.44 7.32
CA GLY A 55 -7.43 0.66 8.30
C GLY A 55 -6.22 1.41 8.86
N LEU A 56 -5.51 2.14 8.02
CA LEU A 56 -4.36 2.96 8.39
C LEU A 56 -4.77 4.22 9.15
N GLU A 57 -5.81 4.92 8.69
CA GLU A 57 -6.35 6.11 9.37
C GLU A 57 -6.80 5.79 10.80
N ARG A 58 -7.46 4.63 11.01
CA ARG A 58 -7.82 4.16 12.37
C ARG A 58 -6.63 3.90 13.28
N ARG A 59 -5.42 3.72 12.71
CA ARG A 59 -4.16 3.57 13.44
C ARG A 59 -3.41 4.92 13.59
N GLY A 60 -4.01 6.03 13.17
CA GLY A 60 -3.41 7.36 13.22
C GLY A 60 -2.43 7.65 12.08
N VAL A 61 -2.42 6.81 11.03
CA VAL A 61 -1.54 6.99 9.87
C VAL A 61 -2.20 7.90 8.85
N PRO A 62 -1.52 8.96 8.38
CA PRO A 62 -1.97 9.74 7.23
C PRO A 62 -1.98 8.85 5.97
N ALA A 63 -3.16 8.51 5.47
CA ALA A 63 -3.33 7.64 4.32
C ALA A 63 -4.33 8.22 3.32
N PHE A 64 -4.05 8.04 2.02
CA PHE A 64 -4.82 8.65 0.93
C PHE A 64 -5.05 7.67 -0.20
N GLY A 65 -6.16 7.81 -0.92
CA GLY A 65 -6.45 7.04 -2.12
C GLY A 65 -7.27 7.85 -3.13
N PRO A 66 -7.54 7.28 -4.32
CA PRO A 66 -8.40 7.89 -5.33
C PRO A 66 -9.79 8.24 -4.79
N ILE A 67 -10.36 9.31 -5.33
CA ILE A 67 -11.80 9.64 -5.19
C ILE A 67 -12.60 9.00 -6.32
N TRP A 68 -13.89 8.75 -6.08
CA TRP A 68 -14.80 8.11 -7.05
C TRP A 68 -15.74 9.15 -7.64
N ASP A 69 -15.22 9.99 -8.54
CA ASP A 69 -15.91 11.14 -9.13
C ASP A 69 -16.17 11.02 -10.65
N SER A 70 -15.90 9.84 -11.22
CA SER A 70 -16.15 9.50 -12.63
C SER A 70 -17.60 9.13 -12.95
#